data_AF-A0A6M3ZRE0-F1
#
_entry.id   AF-A0A6M3ZRE0-F1
#
_cell.length_a   1.000
_cell.length_b   1.000
_cell.length_c   1.000
_cell.angle_alpha   90.00
_cell.angle_beta   90.00
_cell.angle_gamma   90.00
#
_symmetry.space_group_name_H-M   'P 1'
#
loop_
_entity.id
_entity.type
_entity.pdbx_description
1 polymer ?
#
loop_
_entity_poly.entity_id
_entity_poly.type
_entity_poly.pdbx_seq_one_letter_code
_entity_poly.pdbx_strand_id
1 'polypeptide(L)'
;MHHADFYRACFLNAGWIPSQDLARPVAVGDVAQICNGRLQTLLNLQSGHLVETLAISRTLEFGDLAWRLEQGVYQSLSEAQTMQGEQGELYAQTRQVLEFARTGDFLFHARKGHAHCLLNWAEIKDDVTLKLTQLRYQFRNAYVVTAVATMHEWGLAVAGQDQGRLEMSATGTGGDRYTLLSDESARADASRGMAVFETGKDSPAYFFRAKKLILSDATVDLCLARLAHNQAHLHDSEIARWLNADLRNFAQNGDVSLNTCMHYFSWCDMSLDDLALLRR
;
A
#
# COMPACT_ATOMS: atom_id res chain seq x y z
N MET A 1 -6.56 3.51 -13.33
CA MET A 1 -7.43 2.55 -12.60
C MET A 1 -6.98 1.08 -12.73
N HIS A 2 -5.89 0.77 -13.46
CA HIS A 2 -5.45 -0.61 -13.75
C HIS A 2 -4.78 -1.35 -12.57
N HIS A 3 -4.26 -0.65 -11.56
CA HIS A 3 -3.60 -1.25 -10.38
C HIS A 3 -4.56 -1.74 -9.30
N ALA A 4 -5.85 -1.56 -9.56
CA ALA A 4 -6.90 -1.80 -8.60
C ALA A 4 -6.81 -3.20 -7.98
N ASP A 5 -6.81 -4.22 -8.82
CA ASP A 5 -6.88 -5.59 -8.38
C ASP A 5 -5.58 -6.06 -7.73
N PHE A 6 -4.43 -5.57 -8.24
CA PHE A 6 -3.12 -5.79 -7.62
C PHE A 6 -3.08 -5.32 -6.17
N TYR A 7 -3.50 -4.08 -5.90
CA TYR A 7 -3.50 -3.50 -4.54
C TYR A 7 -4.39 -4.31 -3.60
N ARG A 8 -5.57 -4.70 -4.09
CA ARG A 8 -6.52 -5.50 -3.33
C ARG A 8 -5.95 -6.90 -3.04
N ALA A 9 -5.26 -7.51 -3.99
CA ALA A 9 -4.62 -8.81 -3.81
C ALA A 9 -3.46 -8.74 -2.80
N CYS A 10 -2.62 -7.70 -2.84
CA CYS A 10 -1.58 -7.48 -1.82
C CYS A 10 -2.19 -7.40 -0.42
N PHE A 11 -3.26 -6.62 -0.27
CA PHE A 11 -3.92 -6.45 1.03
C PHE A 11 -4.58 -7.74 1.51
N LEU A 12 -5.34 -8.44 0.66
CA LEU A 12 -6.08 -9.63 1.06
C LEU A 12 -5.19 -10.86 1.28
N ASN A 13 -4.14 -11.03 0.46
CA ASN A 13 -3.32 -12.25 0.50
C ASN A 13 -2.10 -12.09 1.43
N ALA A 14 -1.47 -10.91 1.43
CA ALA A 14 -0.25 -10.66 2.20
C ALA A 14 -0.49 -9.76 3.43
N GLY A 15 -1.63 -9.07 3.50
CA GLY A 15 -1.90 -8.10 4.56
C GLY A 15 -1.06 -6.83 4.42
N TRP A 16 -0.56 -6.51 3.24
CA TRP A 16 0.33 -5.36 3.00
C TRP A 16 -0.25 -4.45 1.94
N ILE A 17 -0.02 -3.15 2.09
CA ILE A 17 -0.45 -2.12 1.14
C ILE A 17 0.78 -1.69 0.33
N PRO A 18 0.79 -1.84 -1.00
CA PRO A 18 1.87 -1.30 -1.82
C PRO A 18 1.93 0.22 -1.70
N SER A 19 3.13 0.79 -1.67
CA SER A 19 3.29 2.23 -1.87
C SER A 19 2.79 2.59 -3.28
N GLN A 20 2.25 3.81 -3.43
CA GLN A 20 1.59 4.18 -4.69
C GLN A 20 2.53 4.08 -5.90
N ASP A 21 3.76 4.53 -5.68
CA ASP A 21 4.94 4.22 -6.47
C ASP A 21 5.72 3.18 -5.66
N LEU A 22 5.85 1.96 -6.20
CA LEU A 22 6.49 0.86 -5.48
C LEU A 22 7.91 1.23 -5.05
N ALA A 23 8.63 2.04 -5.83
CA ALA A 23 9.99 2.46 -5.51
C ALA A 23 10.07 3.57 -4.44
N ARG A 24 8.93 4.18 -4.09
CA ARG A 24 8.90 5.29 -3.13
C ARG A 24 9.09 4.78 -1.69
N PRO A 25 10.14 5.23 -0.99
CA PRO A 25 10.37 4.80 0.38
C PRO A 25 9.24 5.21 1.34
N VAL A 26 8.96 4.31 2.27
CA VAL A 26 8.07 4.52 3.43
C VAL A 26 8.83 4.04 4.65
N ALA A 27 8.71 4.73 5.79
CA ALA A 27 9.37 4.35 7.03
C ALA A 27 8.38 4.01 8.15
N VAL A 28 8.79 3.11 9.05
CA VAL A 28 8.04 2.85 10.29
C VAL A 28 8.01 4.14 11.12
N GLY A 29 6.83 4.48 11.64
CA GLY A 29 6.60 5.71 12.36
C GLY A 29 6.28 6.91 11.47
N ASP A 30 6.21 6.76 10.14
CA ASP A 30 5.72 7.84 9.29
C ASP A 30 4.28 8.19 9.65
N VAL A 31 4.04 9.46 9.96
CA VAL A 31 2.71 10.06 10.09
C VAL A 31 2.37 10.67 8.74
N ALA A 32 1.24 10.27 8.18
CA ALA A 32 0.84 10.67 6.84
C ALA A 32 -0.65 10.97 6.73
N GLN A 33 -1.02 11.61 5.62
CA GLN A 33 -2.41 11.74 5.18
C GLN A 33 -2.56 11.19 3.76
N ILE A 34 -3.76 10.73 3.43
CA ILE A 34 -4.09 10.40 2.04
C ILE A 34 -4.65 11.64 1.38
N CYS A 35 -3.91 12.21 0.43
CA CYS A 35 -4.29 13.40 -0.34
C CYS A 35 -4.19 13.07 -1.84
N ASN A 36 -5.29 13.20 -2.59
CA ASN A 36 -5.33 12.92 -4.05
C ASN A 36 -4.71 11.57 -4.43
N GLY A 37 -5.15 10.48 -3.79
CA GLY A 37 -4.60 9.15 -4.08
C GLY A 37 -3.26 8.84 -3.45
N ARG A 38 -2.58 9.82 -2.84
CA ARG A 38 -1.20 9.68 -2.37
C ARG A 38 -1.13 9.64 -0.87
N LEU A 39 -0.36 8.69 -0.33
CA LEU A 39 0.14 8.81 1.02
C LEU A 39 1.21 9.91 1.05
N GLN A 40 0.89 11.00 1.73
CA GLN A 40 1.77 12.15 1.93
C GLN A 40 2.29 12.12 3.36
N THR A 41 3.55 11.71 3.52
CA THR A 41 4.26 11.78 4.80
C THR A 41 4.40 13.23 5.25
N LEU A 42 4.01 13.49 6.49
CA LEU A 42 4.07 14.80 7.12
C LEU A 42 5.26 14.93 8.06
N LEU A 43 5.50 13.89 8.86
CA LEU A 43 6.62 13.76 9.79
C LEU A 43 6.86 12.29 10.09
N ASN A 44 7.97 11.98 10.76
CA ASN A 44 8.21 10.66 11.34
C ASN A 44 8.24 10.74 12.86
N LEU A 45 7.57 9.81 13.54
CA LEU A 45 7.44 9.80 15.01
C LEU A 45 8.78 9.68 15.74
N GLN A 46 9.83 9.13 15.12
CA GLN A 46 11.18 9.14 15.70
C GLN A 46 11.71 10.56 15.94
N SER A 47 11.31 11.51 15.08
CA SER A 47 11.63 12.93 15.24
C SER A 47 10.65 13.69 16.13
N GLY A 48 9.54 13.05 16.55
CA GLY A 48 8.44 13.67 17.28
C GLY A 48 8.64 13.79 18.80
N HIS A 49 9.81 13.40 19.33
CA HIS A 49 10.17 13.44 20.75
C HIS A 49 9.16 12.78 21.70
N LEU A 50 8.56 11.65 21.30
CA LEU A 50 7.59 10.92 22.14
C LEU A 50 8.16 10.63 23.55
N VAL A 51 7.29 10.55 24.55
CA VAL A 51 7.66 10.20 25.93
C VAL A 51 8.33 8.83 25.95
N GLU A 52 7.70 7.86 25.29
CA GLU A 52 8.24 6.53 25.06
C GLU A 52 8.93 6.45 23.71
N THR A 53 10.10 5.81 23.67
CA THR A 53 10.84 5.63 22.41
C THR A 53 10.15 4.58 21.54
N LEU A 54 10.14 4.77 20.22
CA LEU A 54 9.62 3.77 19.29
C LEU A 54 10.46 2.48 19.38
N ALA A 55 9.82 1.38 19.77
CA ALA A 55 10.43 0.06 19.74
C ALA A 55 10.20 -0.55 18.36
N ILE A 56 11.23 -0.56 17.52
CA ILE A 56 11.19 -1.18 16.19
C ILE A 56 11.79 -2.58 16.27
N SER A 57 11.14 -3.54 15.61
CA SER A 57 11.61 -4.91 15.54
C SER A 57 12.98 -5.01 14.88
N ARG A 58 13.69 -6.10 15.20
CA ARG A 58 14.76 -6.59 14.33
C ARG A 58 14.17 -6.90 12.94
N THR A 59 15.05 -6.98 11.93
CA THR A 59 14.67 -7.36 10.57
C THR A 59 13.96 -8.71 10.58
N LEU A 60 12.75 -8.74 10.03
CA LEU A 60 11.95 -9.94 9.84
C LEU A 60 12.07 -10.36 8.37
N GLU A 61 12.63 -11.53 8.09
CA GLU A 61 12.77 -12.01 6.71
C GLU A 61 11.49 -12.71 6.25
N PHE A 62 11.15 -12.53 4.96
CA PHE A 62 10.05 -13.23 4.33
C PHE A 62 10.55 -14.44 3.53
N GLY A 63 9.75 -15.51 3.51
CA GLY A 63 9.99 -16.62 2.59
C GLY A 63 9.65 -16.24 1.14
N ASP A 64 10.36 -16.84 0.18
CA ASP A 64 10.28 -16.53 -1.26
C ASP A 64 8.91 -16.81 -1.91
N LEU A 65 8.04 -17.56 -1.25
CA LEU A 65 6.70 -17.88 -1.77
C LEU A 65 5.63 -16.86 -1.35
N ALA A 66 5.90 -16.04 -0.34
CA ALA A 66 4.91 -15.13 0.24
C ALA A 66 4.47 -14.00 -0.71
N TRP A 67 5.26 -13.75 -1.77
CA TRP A 67 5.09 -12.62 -2.67
C TRP A 67 4.92 -13.05 -4.13
N ARG A 68 4.17 -14.13 -4.35
CA ARG A 68 3.71 -14.56 -5.67
C ARG A 68 2.22 -14.24 -5.79
N LEU A 69 1.88 -13.22 -6.56
CA LEU A 69 0.49 -12.80 -6.75
C LEU A 69 0.18 -12.79 -8.25
N GLU A 70 -0.94 -13.38 -8.63
CA GLU A 70 -1.40 -13.33 -10.02
C GLU A 70 -2.92 -13.26 -10.09
N GLN A 71 -3.42 -12.70 -11.18
CA GLN A 71 -4.82 -12.75 -11.56
C GLN A 71 -4.91 -12.74 -13.08
N GLY A 72 -5.62 -13.73 -13.65
CA GLY A 72 -5.96 -13.76 -15.08
C GLY A 72 -4.76 -13.81 -16.04
N VAL A 73 -3.64 -14.34 -15.57
CA VAL A 73 -2.40 -14.51 -16.35
C VAL A 73 -2.15 -15.96 -16.70
N TYR A 74 -1.74 -16.20 -17.94
CA TYR A 74 -1.22 -17.48 -18.39
C TYR A 74 0.06 -17.29 -19.20
N GLN A 75 0.92 -18.30 -19.14
CA GLN A 75 2.17 -18.34 -19.89
C GLN A 75 1.94 -19.15 -21.16
N SER A 76 1.98 -18.49 -22.32
CA SER A 76 1.78 -19.15 -23.62
C SER A 76 3.10 -19.68 -24.21
N LEU A 77 4.24 -19.13 -23.78
CA LEU A 77 5.57 -19.56 -24.22
C LEU A 77 6.60 -19.44 -23.10
N SER A 78 7.53 -20.41 -23.04
CA SER A 78 8.75 -20.36 -22.23
C SER A 78 9.84 -21.18 -22.89
N GLU A 79 10.85 -20.53 -23.46
CA GLU A 79 11.90 -21.19 -24.23
C GLU A 79 13.27 -20.70 -23.78
N ALA A 80 14.14 -21.64 -23.41
CA ALA A 80 15.56 -21.37 -23.20
C ALA A 80 16.29 -21.41 -24.55
N GLN A 81 17.09 -20.39 -24.80
CA GLN A 81 17.87 -20.18 -26.01
C GLN A 81 19.32 -19.91 -25.64
N THR A 82 20.25 -20.38 -26.47
CA THR A 82 21.68 -20.04 -26.31
C THR A 82 21.99 -18.87 -27.22
N MET A 83 22.44 -17.77 -26.65
CA MET A 83 22.81 -16.55 -27.34
C MET A 83 24.33 -16.44 -27.39
N GLN A 84 24.84 -15.84 -28.46
CA GLN A 84 26.26 -15.52 -28.59
C GLN A 84 26.46 -14.03 -28.28
N GLY A 85 27.31 -13.72 -27.29
CA GLY A 85 27.68 -12.37 -26.92
C GLY A 85 28.66 -11.74 -27.90
N GLU A 86 28.91 -10.43 -27.72
CA GLU A 86 29.76 -9.63 -28.62
C GLU A 86 31.21 -10.14 -28.67
N GLN A 87 31.68 -10.81 -27.62
CA GLN A 87 33.02 -11.39 -27.51
C GLN A 87 33.07 -12.88 -27.89
N GLY A 88 31.97 -13.43 -28.44
CA GLY A 88 31.86 -14.82 -28.84
C GLY A 88 31.47 -15.79 -27.72
N GLU A 89 31.28 -15.30 -26.49
CA GLU A 89 30.83 -16.09 -25.35
C GLU A 89 29.38 -16.58 -25.54
N LEU A 90 29.10 -17.83 -25.19
CA LEU A 90 27.74 -18.37 -25.21
C LEU A 90 27.09 -18.15 -23.84
N TYR A 91 25.93 -17.51 -23.82
CA TYR A 91 25.12 -17.36 -22.61
C TYR A 91 23.70 -17.85 -22.83
N ALA A 92 23.06 -18.33 -21.78
CA ALA A 92 21.67 -18.74 -21.84
C ALA A 92 20.74 -17.54 -21.65
N GLN A 93 19.67 -17.49 -22.43
CA GLN A 93 18.58 -16.55 -22.30
C GLN A 93 17.27 -17.31 -22.36
N THR A 94 16.35 -17.03 -21.45
CA THR A 94 15.00 -17.57 -21.50
C THR A 94 14.05 -16.49 -21.99
N ARG A 95 13.28 -16.80 -23.04
CA ARG A 95 12.20 -15.96 -23.57
C ARG A 95 10.87 -16.48 -23.08
N GLN A 96 9.99 -15.57 -22.69
CA GLN A 96 8.68 -15.87 -22.18
C GLN A 96 7.62 -14.97 -22.80
N VAL A 97 6.42 -15.54 -23.01
CA VAL A 97 5.22 -14.78 -23.39
C VAL A 97 4.16 -14.96 -22.31
N LEU A 98 3.70 -13.83 -21.78
CA LEU A 98 2.62 -13.72 -20.81
C LEU A 98 1.40 -13.10 -21.48
N GLU A 99 0.25 -13.72 -21.27
CA GLU A 99 -1.03 -13.27 -21.81
C GLU A 99 -2.02 -13.05 -20.66
N PHE A 100 -2.69 -11.90 -20.73
CA PHE A 100 -3.57 -11.37 -19.71
C PHE A 100 -4.99 -11.34 -20.27
N ALA A 101 -5.94 -11.98 -19.59
CA ALA A 101 -7.28 -12.14 -20.13
C ALA A 101 -8.04 -10.80 -20.22
N ARG A 102 -7.96 -9.99 -19.16
CA ARG A 102 -8.76 -8.77 -18.98
C ARG A 102 -7.92 -7.60 -18.49
N THR A 103 -8.44 -6.41 -18.71
CA THR A 103 -7.91 -5.18 -18.12
C THR A 103 -7.81 -5.30 -16.59
N GLY A 104 -6.65 -4.96 -16.01
CA GLY A 104 -6.39 -5.03 -14.58
C GLY A 104 -5.85 -6.37 -14.09
N ASP A 105 -5.86 -7.41 -14.93
CA ASP A 105 -5.14 -8.66 -14.64
C ASP A 105 -3.64 -8.37 -14.49
N PHE A 106 -2.98 -9.12 -13.61
CA PHE A 106 -1.61 -8.82 -13.20
C PHE A 106 -0.79 -10.07 -12.86
N LEU A 107 0.52 -9.91 -12.91
CA LEU A 107 1.50 -10.84 -12.35
C LEU A 107 2.48 -10.02 -11.52
N PHE A 108 2.69 -10.43 -10.28
CA PHE A 108 3.66 -9.84 -9.37
C PHE A 108 4.48 -10.93 -8.70
N HIS A 109 5.77 -10.67 -8.62
CA HIS A 109 6.69 -11.51 -7.87
C HIS A 109 7.69 -10.65 -7.13
N ALA A 110 8.00 -11.03 -5.89
CA ALA A 110 9.12 -10.47 -5.17
C ALA A 110 9.90 -11.50 -4.35
N ARG A 111 11.18 -11.22 -4.13
CA ARG A 111 12.16 -12.02 -3.38
C ARG A 111 13.04 -11.14 -2.52
N LYS A 112 13.80 -11.79 -1.62
CA LYS A 112 14.70 -11.13 -0.66
C LYS A 112 13.97 -10.05 0.14
N GLY A 113 12.73 -10.39 0.51
CA GLY A 113 11.85 -9.51 1.26
C GLY A 113 12.24 -9.46 2.73
N HIS A 114 12.20 -8.28 3.32
CA HIS A 114 12.30 -8.12 4.76
C HIS A 114 11.31 -7.06 5.27
N ALA A 115 11.05 -7.06 6.58
CA ALA A 115 10.19 -6.08 7.22
C ALA A 115 10.71 -5.61 8.57
N HIS A 116 10.25 -4.40 8.90
CA HIS A 116 10.38 -3.81 10.23
C HIS A 116 8.98 -3.46 10.75
N CYS A 117 8.74 -3.78 12.01
CA CYS A 117 7.45 -3.57 12.67
C CYS A 117 7.62 -2.72 13.93
N LEU A 118 6.67 -1.83 14.17
CA LEU A 118 6.52 -1.15 15.45
C LEU A 118 5.94 -2.13 16.48
N LEU A 119 6.67 -2.34 17.58
CA LEU A 119 6.34 -3.33 18.59
C LEU A 119 5.54 -2.77 19.75
N ASN A 120 5.73 -1.50 20.08
CA ASN A 120 5.14 -0.85 21.25
C ASN A 120 4.03 0.16 20.90
N TRP A 121 3.20 -0.17 19.90
CA TRP A 121 2.10 0.71 19.51
C TRP A 121 1.13 0.99 20.66
N ALA A 122 0.84 -0.02 21.48
CA ALA A 122 -0.12 0.10 22.58
C ALA A 122 0.33 1.15 23.62
N GLU A 123 1.64 1.26 23.83
CA GLU A 123 2.27 2.17 24.77
C GLU A 123 2.35 3.60 24.23
N ILE A 124 2.58 3.77 22.92
CA ILE A 124 2.82 5.12 22.35
C ILE A 124 1.56 5.79 21.79
N LYS A 125 0.48 5.05 21.50
CA LYS A 125 -0.69 5.57 20.78
C LYS A 125 -1.32 6.80 21.44
N ASP A 126 -1.30 6.88 22.77
CA ASP A 126 -1.95 7.97 23.52
C ASP A 126 -1.12 9.26 23.40
N ASP A 127 0.21 9.16 23.55
CA ASP A 127 1.14 10.28 23.35
C ASP A 127 1.14 10.75 21.89
N VAL A 128 1.10 9.82 20.93
CA VAL A 128 0.93 10.14 19.51
C VAL A 128 -0.36 10.93 19.29
N THR A 129 -1.48 10.49 19.86
CA THR A 129 -2.78 11.18 19.74
C THR A 129 -2.68 12.60 20.30
N LEU A 130 -2.15 12.74 21.51
CA LEU A 130 -1.97 14.04 22.16
C LEU A 130 -1.13 14.98 21.29
N LYS A 131 0.01 14.53 20.79
CA LYS A 131 0.92 15.35 19.99
C LYS A 131 0.35 15.72 18.64
N LEU A 132 -0.37 14.82 17.97
CA LEU A 132 -1.06 15.17 16.74
C LEU A 132 -2.09 16.27 17.03
N THR A 133 -2.88 16.16 18.09
CA THR A 133 -3.84 17.21 18.45
C THR A 133 -3.17 18.56 18.80
N GLN A 134 -1.98 18.53 19.43
CA GLN A 134 -1.18 19.73 19.70
C GLN A 134 -0.60 20.37 18.44
N LEU A 135 -0.11 19.54 17.50
CA LEU A 135 0.62 20.02 16.34
C LEU A 135 -0.31 20.76 15.37
N ARG A 136 -1.54 20.27 15.11
CA ARG A 136 -2.67 20.98 14.49
C ARG A 136 -3.98 20.19 14.69
N TYR A 137 -5.07 20.85 15.09
CA TYR A 137 -6.43 20.27 15.18
C TYR A 137 -7.02 19.77 13.82
N GLN A 138 -6.27 19.85 12.72
CA GLN A 138 -6.70 19.45 11.38
C GLN A 138 -6.36 17.99 11.04
N PHE A 139 -5.69 17.23 11.92
CA PHE A 139 -5.33 15.82 11.68
C PHE A 139 -6.50 14.85 11.87
N ARG A 140 -7.66 15.17 11.29
CA ARG A 140 -8.87 14.32 11.31
C ARG A 140 -8.71 13.05 10.48
N ASN A 141 -7.75 13.04 9.55
CA ASN A 141 -7.35 11.92 8.72
C ASN A 141 -5.84 11.74 8.82
N ALA A 142 -5.39 11.07 9.88
CA ALA A 142 -3.99 10.73 10.08
C ALA A 142 -3.80 9.21 10.01
N TYR A 143 -2.71 8.81 9.37
CA TYR A 143 -2.25 7.44 9.31
C TYR A 143 -0.87 7.38 9.95
N VAL A 144 -0.60 6.34 10.71
CA VAL A 144 0.72 6.04 11.25
C VAL A 144 1.17 4.72 10.67
N VAL A 145 2.28 4.72 9.95
CA VAL A 145 2.88 3.50 9.41
C VAL A 145 3.46 2.69 10.56
N THR A 146 2.91 1.50 10.80
CA THR A 146 3.32 0.61 11.90
C THR A 146 4.17 -0.55 11.43
N ALA A 147 4.20 -0.83 10.14
CA ALA A 147 5.15 -1.80 9.59
C ALA A 147 5.49 -1.43 8.15
N VAL A 148 6.73 -1.72 7.75
CA VAL A 148 7.20 -1.58 6.37
C VAL A 148 7.84 -2.88 5.94
N ALA A 149 7.46 -3.36 4.77
CA ALA A 149 8.07 -4.46 4.06
C ALA A 149 8.79 -3.92 2.81
N THR A 150 10.00 -4.40 2.58
CA THR A 150 10.89 -3.97 1.50
C THR A 150 11.28 -5.19 0.68
N MET A 151 11.14 -5.10 -0.65
CA MET A 151 11.47 -6.17 -1.59
C MET A 151 12.57 -5.71 -2.54
N HIS A 152 13.70 -6.41 -2.60
CA HIS A 152 14.83 -5.99 -3.45
C HIS A 152 14.75 -6.53 -4.87
N GLU A 153 14.29 -7.76 -5.03
CA GLU A 153 14.11 -8.38 -6.35
C GLU A 153 12.62 -8.49 -6.59
N TRP A 154 12.09 -7.69 -7.49
CA TRP A 154 10.66 -7.70 -7.76
C TRP A 154 10.35 -7.39 -9.22
N GLY A 155 9.18 -7.82 -9.66
CA GLY A 155 8.64 -7.43 -10.95
C GLY A 155 7.12 -7.40 -10.92
N LEU A 156 6.55 -6.44 -11.63
CA LEU A 156 5.12 -6.20 -11.75
C LEU A 156 4.75 -6.03 -13.23
N ALA A 157 3.77 -6.81 -13.67
CA ALA A 157 3.12 -6.63 -14.97
C ALA A 157 1.61 -6.49 -14.76
N VAL A 158 1.00 -5.45 -15.37
CA VAL A 158 -0.45 -5.18 -15.27
C VAL A 158 -1.02 -4.88 -16.65
N ALA A 159 -2.09 -5.57 -17.01
CA ALA A 159 -2.81 -5.33 -18.26
C ALA A 159 -3.61 -4.01 -18.21
N GLY A 160 -3.42 -3.18 -19.23
CA GLY A 160 -4.16 -1.94 -19.44
C GLY A 160 -5.38 -2.10 -20.33
N GLN A 161 -5.44 -3.21 -21.08
CA GLN A 161 -6.50 -3.58 -21.99
C GLN A 161 -6.78 -5.07 -21.88
N ASP A 162 -7.93 -5.50 -22.38
CA ASP A 162 -8.24 -6.92 -22.52
C ASP A 162 -7.29 -7.57 -23.53
N GLN A 163 -6.95 -8.84 -23.30
CA GLN A 163 -5.98 -9.59 -24.12
C GLN A 163 -4.59 -8.91 -24.16
N GLY A 164 -4.16 -8.33 -23.03
CA GLY A 164 -2.81 -7.81 -22.87
C GLY A 164 -1.76 -8.89 -23.08
N ARG A 165 -0.62 -8.53 -23.67
CA ARG A 165 0.46 -9.45 -23.98
C ARG A 165 1.81 -8.82 -23.68
N LEU A 166 2.63 -9.54 -22.94
CA LEU A 166 4.00 -9.16 -22.59
C LEU A 166 4.94 -10.26 -23.06
N GLU A 167 5.84 -9.91 -23.97
CA GLU A 167 6.98 -10.73 -24.33
C GLU A 167 8.20 -10.21 -23.61
N MET A 168 8.93 -11.09 -22.95
CA MET A 168 10.09 -10.71 -22.16
C MET A 168 11.18 -11.76 -22.22
N SER A 169 12.40 -11.33 -21.94
CA SER A 169 13.56 -12.18 -21.84
C SER A 169 14.36 -11.89 -20.57
N ALA A 170 15.01 -12.91 -20.04
CA ALA A 170 15.98 -12.80 -18.96
C ALA A 170 17.16 -13.76 -19.22
N THR A 171 18.34 -13.38 -18.75
CA THR A 171 19.53 -14.22 -18.73
C THR A 171 19.32 -15.42 -17.80
N GLY A 172 19.74 -16.61 -18.23
CA GLY A 172 19.62 -17.84 -17.45
C GLY A 172 18.90 -18.96 -18.21
N THR A 173 19.05 -20.18 -17.68
CA THR A 173 18.39 -21.38 -18.19
C THR A 173 17.18 -21.72 -17.32
N GLY A 174 15.98 -21.53 -17.88
CA GLY A 174 14.75 -21.94 -17.22
C GLY A 174 14.37 -21.09 -16.00
N GLY A 175 13.12 -21.24 -15.60
CA GLY A 175 12.49 -20.48 -14.54
C GLY A 175 10.98 -20.52 -14.73
N ASP A 176 10.24 -20.58 -13.63
CA ASP A 176 8.80 -20.34 -13.72
C ASP A 176 8.55 -18.87 -14.12
N ARG A 177 7.32 -18.58 -14.56
CA ARG A 177 6.91 -17.23 -14.95
C ARG A 177 7.17 -16.13 -13.92
N TYR A 178 7.25 -16.50 -12.64
CA TYR A 178 7.53 -15.58 -11.55
C TYR A 178 9.02 -15.24 -11.50
N THR A 179 9.87 -16.26 -11.56
CA THR A 179 11.32 -16.12 -11.46
C THR A 179 11.87 -15.23 -12.55
N LEU A 180 11.41 -15.42 -13.79
CA LEU A 180 11.83 -14.59 -14.93
C LEU A 180 11.36 -13.14 -14.79
N LEU A 181 10.18 -12.91 -14.20
CA LEU A 181 9.63 -11.56 -14.01
C LEU A 181 10.46 -10.71 -13.04
N SER A 182 10.94 -11.29 -11.96
CA SER A 182 11.69 -10.59 -10.91
C SER A 182 13.21 -10.64 -11.10
N ASP A 183 13.69 -11.25 -12.18
CA ASP A 183 15.12 -11.40 -12.44
C ASP A 183 15.76 -10.03 -12.75
N GLU A 184 16.98 -9.81 -12.27
CA GLU A 184 17.71 -8.55 -12.50
C GLU A 184 17.97 -8.26 -13.98
N SER A 185 18.06 -9.30 -14.80
CA SER A 185 18.28 -9.19 -16.24
C SER A 185 16.99 -9.08 -17.06
N ALA A 186 15.82 -9.24 -16.42
CA ALA A 186 14.52 -9.23 -17.07
C ALA A 186 14.31 -7.96 -17.91
N ARG A 187 13.86 -8.13 -19.16
CA ARG A 187 13.55 -7.01 -20.07
C ARG A 187 12.32 -7.34 -20.90
N ALA A 188 11.49 -6.34 -21.15
CA ALA A 188 10.40 -6.48 -22.11
C ALA A 188 10.95 -6.38 -23.53
N ASP A 189 10.73 -7.43 -24.32
CA ASP A 189 11.06 -7.45 -25.75
C ASP A 189 9.91 -6.85 -26.57
N ALA A 190 8.66 -7.10 -26.16
CA ALA A 190 7.47 -6.49 -26.73
C ALA A 190 6.36 -6.37 -25.69
N SER A 191 5.58 -5.29 -25.76
CA SER A 191 4.49 -5.03 -24.84
C SER A 191 3.28 -4.49 -25.60
N ARG A 192 2.15 -5.19 -25.54
CA ARG A 192 0.89 -4.81 -26.19
C ARG A 192 -0.24 -4.81 -25.16
N GLY A 193 -0.94 -3.68 -25.05
CA GLY A 193 -2.08 -3.57 -24.14
C GLY A 193 -1.71 -3.63 -22.66
N MET A 194 -0.44 -3.47 -22.30
CA MET A 194 0.01 -3.40 -20.90
C MET A 194 -0.11 -1.96 -20.38
N ALA A 195 -0.58 -1.82 -19.15
CA ALA A 195 -0.54 -0.55 -18.42
C ALA A 195 0.81 -0.36 -17.75
N VAL A 196 1.35 -1.43 -17.15
CA VAL A 196 2.61 -1.39 -16.39
C VAL A 196 3.43 -2.64 -16.65
N PHE A 197 4.73 -2.42 -16.79
CA PHE A 197 5.78 -3.42 -16.67
C PHE A 197 6.96 -2.75 -15.96
N GLU A 198 7.20 -3.14 -14.71
CA GLU A 198 8.23 -2.59 -13.85
C GLU A 198 9.03 -3.71 -13.20
N THR A 199 10.33 -3.48 -13.00
CA THR A 199 11.27 -4.43 -12.39
C THR A 199 12.18 -3.69 -11.42
N GLY A 200 12.48 -4.31 -10.27
CA GLY A 200 13.24 -3.73 -9.17
C GLY A 200 14.75 -3.60 -9.35
N LYS A 201 15.25 -3.43 -10.58
CA LYS A 201 16.71 -3.43 -10.86
C LYS A 201 17.47 -2.37 -10.05
N ASP A 202 16.88 -1.18 -9.92
CA ASP A 202 17.54 -0.01 -9.35
C ASP A 202 16.94 0.43 -8.00
N SER A 203 15.79 -0.12 -7.62
CA SER A 203 15.08 0.31 -6.42
C SER A 203 14.21 -0.79 -5.81
N PRO A 204 14.22 -0.93 -4.48
CA PRO A 204 13.34 -1.87 -3.82
C PRO A 204 11.88 -1.42 -3.88
N ALA A 205 10.95 -2.37 -3.86
CA ALA A 205 9.54 -2.11 -3.69
C ALA A 205 9.17 -2.00 -2.20
N TYR A 206 8.38 -0.98 -1.86
CA TYR A 206 7.92 -0.73 -0.51
C TYR A 206 6.44 -1.08 -0.35
N PHE A 207 6.15 -1.74 0.75
CA PHE A 207 4.81 -2.04 1.19
C PHE A 207 4.69 -1.68 2.67
N PHE A 208 3.49 -1.35 3.13
CA PHE A 208 3.31 -0.91 4.49
C PHE A 208 2.01 -1.42 5.12
N ARG A 209 1.97 -1.38 6.45
CA ARG A 209 0.76 -1.43 7.27
C ARG A 209 0.67 -0.15 8.06
N ALA A 210 -0.53 0.36 8.25
CA ALA A 210 -0.75 1.58 8.99
C ALA A 210 -1.96 1.47 9.91
N LYS A 211 -1.91 2.25 10.99
CA LYS A 211 -3.05 2.56 11.85
C LYS A 211 -3.67 3.87 11.38
N LYS A 212 -4.99 3.96 11.39
CA LYS A 212 -5.77 5.15 11.02
C LYS A 212 -6.41 5.74 12.27
N LEU A 213 -6.29 7.06 12.41
CA LEU A 213 -7.02 7.81 13.42
C LEU A 213 -8.48 7.96 12.99
N ILE A 214 -9.38 7.48 13.84
CA ILE A 214 -10.83 7.53 13.66
C ILE A 214 -11.49 8.18 14.88
N LEU A 215 -12.77 8.51 14.77
CA LEU A 215 -13.57 8.82 15.96
C LEU A 215 -13.73 7.56 16.80
N SER A 216 -13.74 7.71 18.12
CA SER A 216 -14.12 6.63 19.00
C SER A 216 -15.61 6.30 18.85
N ASP A 217 -16.00 5.04 19.07
CA ASP A 217 -17.39 4.61 18.99
C ASP A 217 -18.30 5.44 19.91
N ALA A 218 -17.83 5.74 21.13
CA ALA A 218 -18.56 6.59 22.07
C ALA A 218 -18.80 8.02 21.54
N THR A 219 -17.84 8.56 20.77
CA THR A 219 -17.99 9.86 20.12
C THR A 219 -18.95 9.79 18.95
N VAL A 220 -18.90 8.70 18.18
CA VAL A 220 -19.86 8.43 17.10
C VAL A 220 -21.28 8.36 17.67
N ASP A 221 -21.50 7.59 18.73
CA ASP A 221 -22.80 7.47 19.40
C ASP A 221 -23.30 8.81 19.94
N LEU A 222 -22.42 9.61 20.55
CA LEU A 222 -22.75 10.96 21.02
C LEU A 222 -23.17 11.86 19.85
N CYS A 223 -22.44 11.82 18.73
CA CYS A 223 -22.79 12.56 17.53
C CYS A 223 -24.15 12.11 16.98
N LEU A 224 -24.41 10.80 16.91
CA LEU A 224 -25.68 10.24 16.45
C LEU A 224 -26.84 10.63 17.39
N ALA A 225 -26.65 10.59 18.71
CA ALA A 225 -27.66 11.00 19.68
C ALA A 225 -27.99 12.49 19.59
N ARG A 226 -26.97 13.36 19.45
CA ARG A 226 -27.15 14.80 19.22
C ARG A 226 -27.94 15.08 17.92
N LEU A 227 -27.70 14.29 16.88
CA LEU A 227 -28.44 14.38 15.61
C LEU A 227 -29.88 13.91 15.75
N ALA A 228 -30.12 12.78 16.41
CA ALA A 228 -31.46 12.25 16.66
C ALA A 228 -32.32 13.23 17.49
N HIS A 229 -31.71 14.00 18.39
CA HIS A 229 -32.40 15.01 19.19
C HIS A 229 -32.74 16.28 18.40
N ASN A 230 -32.00 16.57 17.32
CA ASN A 230 -32.14 17.77 16.49
C ASN A 230 -32.69 17.46 15.09
N GLN A 231 -33.70 16.59 14.99
CA GLN A 231 -34.32 16.19 13.70
C GLN A 231 -34.80 17.37 12.84
N ALA A 232 -35.20 18.49 13.47
CA ALA A 232 -35.65 19.69 12.76
C ALA A 232 -34.57 20.38 11.91
N HIS A 233 -33.29 20.04 12.11
CA HIS A 233 -32.16 20.54 11.32
C HIS A 233 -31.68 19.57 10.25
N LEU A 234 -32.33 18.42 10.06
CA LEU A 234 -32.00 17.46 9.02
C LEU A 234 -32.88 17.73 7.79
N HIS A 235 -32.50 18.68 6.94
CA HIS A 235 -33.12 18.78 5.62
C HIS A 235 -32.75 17.54 4.77
N ASP A 236 -33.66 17.06 3.91
CA ASP A 236 -33.48 15.86 3.09
C ASP A 236 -32.19 15.88 2.22
N SER A 237 -31.71 17.07 1.83
CA SER A 237 -30.46 17.26 1.11
C SER A 237 -29.21 17.14 2.00
N GLU A 238 -29.36 17.38 3.30
CA GLU A 238 -28.28 17.25 4.29
C GLU A 238 -28.09 15.81 4.75
N ILE A 239 -29.12 14.96 4.70
CA ILE A 239 -28.99 13.51 4.94
C ILE A 239 -28.16 12.86 3.82
N ALA A 240 -28.41 13.23 2.55
CA ALA A 240 -27.59 12.80 1.43
C ALA A 240 -26.17 13.37 1.52
N ARG A 241 -26.01 14.61 1.98
CA ARG A 241 -24.69 15.19 2.29
C ARG A 241 -24.03 14.50 3.48
N TRP A 242 -24.78 14.00 4.47
CA TRP A 242 -24.34 13.35 5.71
C TRP A 242 -23.90 11.90 5.50
N LEU A 243 -24.64 11.11 4.71
CA LEU A 243 -24.19 9.79 4.24
C LEU A 243 -22.87 9.89 3.45
N ASN A 244 -22.61 11.06 2.86
CA ASN A 244 -21.41 11.36 2.08
C ASN A 244 -20.41 12.29 2.81
N ALA A 245 -20.73 12.78 4.02
CA ALA A 245 -19.88 13.72 4.75
C ALA A 245 -19.20 12.97 5.89
N ASP A 246 -17.91 13.26 6.03
CA ASP A 246 -17.12 12.73 7.12
C ASP A 246 -17.73 13.18 8.47
N LEU A 247 -18.27 12.25 9.28
CA LEU A 247 -18.87 12.52 10.59
C LEU A 247 -17.91 13.33 11.50
N ARG A 248 -16.60 13.25 11.23
CA ARG A 248 -15.54 14.07 11.82
C ARG A 248 -15.73 15.58 11.62
N ASN A 249 -16.54 16.02 10.66
CA ASN A 249 -16.87 17.43 10.43
C ASN A 249 -17.88 18.00 11.44
N PHE A 250 -18.62 17.13 12.15
CA PHE A 250 -19.51 17.53 13.24
C PHE A 250 -18.78 17.74 14.57
N ALA A 251 -17.51 17.32 14.66
CA ALA A 251 -16.59 17.78 15.68
C ALA A 251 -16.37 19.29 15.48
N GLN A 252 -17.11 20.13 16.21
CA GLN A 252 -16.84 21.56 16.22
C GLN A 252 -15.41 21.78 16.75
N ASN A 253 -14.66 22.71 16.15
CA ASN A 253 -13.26 22.98 16.50
C ASN A 253 -13.02 23.37 17.99
N GLY A 254 -14.07 23.48 18.80
CA GLY A 254 -14.00 23.72 20.26
C GLY A 254 -14.27 22.50 21.14
N ASP A 255 -14.80 21.39 20.61
CA ASP A 255 -15.15 20.19 21.42
C ASP A 255 -13.93 19.26 21.64
N VAL A 256 -12.87 19.42 20.83
CA VAL A 256 -11.63 18.66 20.95
C VAL A 256 -10.59 19.54 21.64
N SER A 257 -10.26 19.18 22.87
CA SER A 257 -9.19 19.77 23.67
C SER A 257 -8.19 18.70 24.08
N LEU A 258 -7.02 19.10 24.60
CA LEU A 258 -6.02 18.16 25.13
C LEU A 258 -6.60 17.21 26.19
N ASN A 259 -7.62 17.66 26.93
CA ASN A 259 -8.22 16.87 28.01
C ASN A 259 -9.31 15.91 27.51
N THR A 260 -9.77 16.07 26.27
CA THR A 260 -10.90 15.29 25.70
C THR A 260 -10.49 14.45 24.50
N CYS A 261 -9.32 14.71 23.90
CA CYS A 261 -8.84 14.03 22.69
C CYS A 261 -8.78 12.51 22.84
N MET A 262 -8.43 12.01 24.03
CA MET A 262 -8.33 10.58 24.31
C MET A 262 -9.68 9.87 24.32
N HIS A 263 -10.75 10.59 24.66
CA HIS A 263 -12.12 10.08 24.54
C HIS A 263 -12.65 10.25 23.11
N TYR A 264 -12.13 11.24 22.39
CA TYR A 264 -12.62 11.63 21.07
C TYR A 264 -12.14 10.70 19.96
N PHE A 265 -10.89 10.26 20.03
CA PHE A 265 -10.26 9.49 18.98
C PHE A 265 -9.96 8.05 19.37
N SER A 266 -9.93 7.19 18.37
CA SER A 266 -9.45 5.82 18.45
C SER A 266 -8.56 5.51 17.25
N TRP A 267 -7.88 4.38 17.29
CA TRP A 267 -7.03 3.90 16.21
C TRP A 267 -7.49 2.52 15.75
N CYS A 268 -7.69 2.38 14.45
CA CYS A 268 -7.96 1.09 13.81
C CYS A 268 -6.88 0.75 12.79
N ASP A 269 -6.80 -0.50 12.36
CA ASP A 269 -5.99 -0.85 11.19
C ASP A 269 -6.59 -0.24 9.93
N MET A 270 -5.71 0.10 8.98
CA MET A 270 -6.12 0.54 7.67
C MET A 270 -6.87 -0.59 6.93
N SER A 271 -7.93 -0.22 6.21
CA SER A 271 -8.91 -1.14 5.62
C SER A 271 -8.92 -1.09 4.09
N LEU A 272 -9.75 -1.91 3.45
CA LEU A 272 -9.99 -1.86 2.01
C LEU A 272 -10.61 -0.52 1.56
N ASP A 273 -11.37 0.15 2.42
CA ASP A 273 -11.96 1.46 2.09
C ASP A 273 -10.88 2.53 1.98
N ASP A 274 -9.86 2.46 2.83
CA ASP A 274 -8.71 3.36 2.78
C ASP A 274 -7.85 3.10 1.54
N LEU A 275 -7.74 1.84 1.14
CA LEU A 275 -7.09 1.44 -0.12
C LEU A 275 -7.80 2.07 -1.32
N ALA A 276 -9.13 2.17 -1.30
CA ALA A 276 -9.89 2.84 -2.35
C ALA A 276 -9.56 4.34 -2.47
N LEU A 277 -9.17 4.99 -1.37
CA LEU A 277 -8.73 6.38 -1.37
C LEU A 277 -7.34 6.56 -2.02
N LEU A 278 -6.47 5.55 -1.95
CA LEU A 278 -5.14 5.55 -2.61
C LEU A 278 -5.20 5.32 -4.14
N ARG A 279 -6.40 5.04 -4.67
CA ARG A 279 -6.63 4.65 -6.07
C ARG A 279 -7.24 5.76 -6.94
N ARG A 280 -7.55 6.93 -6.36
CA ARG A 280 -8.12 8.10 -7.05
C ARG A 280 -7.04 9.04 -7.55
#